data_AF-A0A661GJB8-F1
#
_entry.id   AF-A0A661GJB8-F1
#
_cell.length_a   1.000
_cell.length_b   1.000
_cell.length_c   1.000
_cell.angle_alpha   90.00
_cell.angle_beta   90.00
_cell.angle_gamma   90.00
#
_symmetry.space_group_name_H-M   'P 1'
#
loop_
_entity.id
_entity.type
_entity.pdbx_description
1 polymer ?
#
loop_
_entity_poly.entity_id
_entity_poly.type
_entity_poly.pdbx_seq_one_letter_code
_entity_poly.pdbx_strand_id
1 'polypeptide(L)'
;MLQVVTNNVSDGHPDSEARTAIEVCHLYGLLASLFRAEPTHELLQVLRSPELSQLFTEAGFNIEEDLAEIGDDDTLLEKLAVEFTALFLGPGGHISPHESVQADPDGGSLWGDETLAVKHFIEGLDLAFTEEYTGLPDHISVELDLMANLAGHEAQGWEQNDLTRAANALAYQQDFMQEHLLRWVPLFCKKIIETADLAFYRGVARMTRDFLASEAEDIKRRLELAGPPPTPTS
;
A
#
# COMPACT_ATOMS: atom_id res chain seq x y z
N MET A 1 -3.34 -16.69 0.81
CA MET A 1 -4.45 -15.73 0.66
C MET A 1 -4.70 -15.22 2.06
N LEU A 2 -4.23 -14.01 2.35
CA LEU A 2 -4.46 -13.33 3.63
C LEU A 2 -5.97 -13.16 3.81
N GLN A 3 -6.62 -14.12 4.47
CA GLN A 3 -8.07 -14.09 4.73
C GLN A 3 -8.40 -13.39 6.06
N VAL A 4 -7.39 -12.93 6.81
CA VAL A 4 -7.61 -12.45 8.19
C VAL A 4 -7.71 -10.94 8.33
N VAL A 5 -7.37 -10.15 7.30
CA VAL A 5 -7.84 -8.76 7.26
C VAL A 5 -9.39 -8.72 7.20
N THR A 6 -10.04 -9.82 6.78
CA THR A 6 -11.50 -9.98 6.68
C THR A 6 -12.10 -10.93 7.72
N ASN A 7 -11.61 -10.98 8.96
CA ASN A 7 -12.36 -11.69 10.02
C ASN A 7 -13.71 -11.01 10.35
N ASN A 8 -13.96 -9.81 9.81
CA ASN A 8 -15.31 -9.40 9.42
C ASN A 8 -15.48 -9.71 7.93
N VAL A 9 -16.00 -10.89 7.59
CA VAL A 9 -16.57 -11.08 6.26
C VAL A 9 -17.72 -10.08 6.20
N SER A 10 -17.53 -8.97 5.49
CA SER A 10 -18.54 -7.94 5.43
C SER A 10 -19.83 -8.54 4.91
N ASP A 11 -20.90 -8.39 5.68
CA ASP A 11 -22.24 -8.88 5.34
C ASP A 11 -22.94 -7.98 4.31
N GLY A 12 -22.24 -6.94 3.82
CA GLY A 12 -22.75 -5.93 2.91
C GLY A 12 -23.48 -4.79 3.61
N HIS A 13 -23.51 -4.77 4.95
CA HIS A 13 -24.08 -3.66 5.71
C HIS A 13 -23.13 -2.45 5.68
N PRO A 14 -23.63 -1.21 5.52
CA PRO A 14 -22.79 0.00 5.46
C PRO A 14 -21.79 0.12 6.62
N ASP A 15 -22.20 -0.13 7.86
CA ASP A 15 -21.29 -0.11 9.02
C ASP A 15 -20.14 -1.13 8.93
N SER A 16 -20.38 -2.27 8.29
CA SER A 16 -19.35 -3.29 8.07
C SER A 16 -18.39 -2.86 6.97
N GLU A 17 -18.90 -2.34 5.85
CA GLU A 17 -18.08 -1.82 4.76
C GLU A 17 -17.24 -0.60 5.19
N ALA A 18 -17.80 0.28 6.03
CA ALA A 18 -17.07 1.37 6.66
C ALA A 18 -15.86 0.88 7.46
N ARG A 19 -16.05 -0.15 8.29
CA ARG A 19 -14.96 -0.73 9.09
C ARG A 19 -13.89 -1.34 8.20
N THR A 20 -14.29 -2.11 7.19
CA THR A 20 -13.37 -2.70 6.22
C THR A 20 -12.56 -1.60 5.50
N ALA A 21 -13.21 -0.53 5.03
CA ALA A 21 -12.52 0.58 4.37
C ALA A 21 -11.52 1.30 5.31
N ILE A 22 -11.81 1.41 6.61
CA ILE A 22 -10.86 1.93 7.61
C ILE A 22 -9.67 0.98 7.81
N GLU A 23 -9.91 -0.33 7.90
CA GLU A 23 -8.84 -1.34 8.03
C GLU A 23 -7.90 -1.31 6.81
N VAL A 24 -8.48 -1.22 5.61
CA VAL A 24 -7.77 -1.05 4.33
C VAL A 24 -6.95 0.26 4.31
N CYS A 25 -7.56 1.38 4.73
CA CYS A 25 -6.88 2.66 4.86
C CYS A 25 -5.63 2.57 5.75
N HIS A 26 -5.75 1.95 6.92
CA HIS A 26 -4.62 1.77 7.83
C HIS A 26 -3.53 0.86 7.24
N LEU A 27 -3.93 -0.21 6.53
CA LEU A 27 -2.96 -1.11 5.91
C LEU A 27 -2.19 -0.42 4.78
N TYR A 28 -2.87 0.37 3.94
CA TYR A 28 -2.19 1.23 2.96
C TYR A 28 -1.19 2.19 3.62
N GLY A 29 -1.59 2.89 4.68
CA GLY A 29 -0.70 3.81 5.41
C GLY A 29 0.50 3.13 6.07
N LEU A 30 0.31 1.92 6.62
CA LEU A 30 1.40 1.12 7.16
C LEU A 30 2.41 0.72 6.07
N LEU A 31 1.91 0.21 4.94
CA LEU A 31 2.77 -0.16 3.82
C LEU A 31 3.49 1.05 3.22
N ALA A 32 2.81 2.19 3.09
CA ALA A 32 3.42 3.45 2.67
C ALA A 32 4.61 3.82 3.58
N SER A 33 4.40 3.74 4.90
CA SER A 33 5.43 4.03 5.90
C SER A 33 6.66 3.10 5.77
N LEU A 34 6.41 1.81 5.55
CA LEU A 34 7.46 0.78 5.41
C LEU A 34 8.35 0.95 4.17
N PHE A 35 7.83 1.55 3.10
CA PHE A 35 8.62 1.84 1.89
C PHE A 35 9.19 3.26 1.86
N ARG A 36 8.70 4.17 2.69
CA ARG A 36 9.10 5.58 2.66
C ARG A 36 10.47 5.81 3.31
N ALA A 37 10.73 5.15 4.42
CA ALA A 37 11.92 5.38 5.21
C ALA A 37 12.32 4.13 6.01
N GLU A 38 13.54 4.18 6.53
CA GLU A 38 14.07 3.19 7.46
C GLU A 38 13.14 3.02 8.67
N PRO A 39 12.89 1.78 9.14
CA PRO A 39 12.05 1.57 10.32
C PRO A 39 12.55 2.31 11.56
N THR A 40 11.61 2.76 12.41
CA THR A 40 11.91 3.37 13.71
C THR A 40 11.50 2.45 14.86
N HIS A 41 11.86 2.81 16.09
CA HIS A 41 11.38 2.09 17.28
C HIS A 41 9.86 2.09 17.37
N GLU A 42 9.22 3.21 17.04
CA GLU A 42 7.76 3.32 17.05
C GLU A 42 7.14 2.36 16.03
N LEU A 43 7.69 2.28 14.82
CA LEU A 43 7.21 1.35 13.81
C LEU A 43 7.43 -0.11 14.24
N LEU A 44 8.57 -0.45 14.84
CA LEU A 44 8.80 -1.80 15.37
C LEU A 44 7.79 -2.19 16.45
N GLN A 45 7.41 -1.25 17.32
CA GLN A 45 6.38 -1.52 18.33
C GLN A 45 5.01 -1.76 17.70
N VAL A 46 4.65 -0.98 16.68
CA VAL A 46 3.41 -1.17 15.92
C VAL A 46 3.42 -2.54 15.26
N LEU A 47 4.48 -2.91 14.56
CA LEU A 47 4.61 -4.21 13.88
C LEU A 47 4.51 -5.41 14.83
N ARG A 48 4.95 -5.26 16.08
CA ARG A 48 4.85 -6.28 17.14
C ARG A 48 3.46 -6.34 17.80
N SER A 49 2.49 -5.54 17.35
CA SER A 49 1.10 -5.71 17.82
C SER A 49 0.59 -7.09 17.41
N PRO A 50 -0.28 -7.74 18.22
CA PRO A 50 -0.82 -9.06 17.90
C PRO A 50 -1.48 -9.12 16.52
N GLU A 51 -2.21 -8.07 16.15
CA GLU A 51 -2.95 -7.99 14.89
C GLU A 51 -2.00 -7.96 13.69
N LEU A 52 -0.96 -7.12 13.73
CA LEU A 52 0.00 -7.03 12.62
C LEU A 52 0.93 -8.24 12.56
N SER A 53 1.39 -8.72 13.72
CA SER A 53 2.21 -9.94 13.80
C SER A 53 1.52 -11.14 13.14
N GLN A 54 0.21 -11.28 13.32
CA GLN A 54 -0.58 -12.31 12.66
C GLN A 54 -0.61 -12.13 11.13
N LEU A 55 -0.84 -10.92 10.62
CA LEU A 55 -0.87 -10.65 9.18
C LEU A 55 0.47 -10.98 8.50
N PHE A 56 1.59 -10.61 9.14
CA PHE A 56 2.91 -10.96 8.62
C PHE A 56 3.16 -12.47 8.64
N THR A 57 2.70 -13.15 9.69
CA THR A 57 2.81 -14.62 9.79
C THR A 57 2.08 -15.30 8.62
N GLU A 58 0.90 -14.81 8.25
CA GLU A 58 0.14 -15.30 7.09
C GLU A 58 0.82 -14.99 5.76
N ALA A 59 1.57 -13.88 5.69
CA ALA A 59 2.46 -13.57 4.58
C ALA A 59 3.78 -14.38 4.60
N GLY A 60 3.92 -15.32 5.53
CA GLY A 60 5.08 -16.21 5.67
C GLY A 60 6.30 -15.50 6.28
N PHE A 61 6.08 -14.62 7.26
CA PHE A 61 7.12 -13.95 8.02
C PHE A 61 6.68 -13.80 9.49
N ASN A 62 7.36 -14.46 10.42
CA ASN A 62 7.02 -14.35 11.83
C ASN A 62 7.83 -13.22 12.46
N ILE A 63 7.19 -12.06 12.69
CA ILE A 63 7.84 -10.87 13.24
C ILE A 63 8.57 -11.16 14.56
N GLU A 64 7.96 -11.95 15.44
CA GLU A 64 8.54 -12.21 16.76
C GLU A 64 9.75 -13.13 16.67
N GLU A 65 9.64 -14.23 15.92
CA GLU A 65 10.72 -15.21 15.80
C GLU A 65 11.86 -14.69 14.91
N ASP A 66 11.53 -14.22 13.71
CA ASP A 66 12.53 -13.86 12.69
C ASP A 66 13.32 -12.60 13.07
N LEU A 67 12.71 -11.66 13.82
CA LEU A 67 13.41 -10.46 14.28
C LEU A 67 14.18 -10.67 15.59
N ALA A 68 13.73 -11.57 16.47
CA ALA A 68 14.41 -11.83 17.74
C ALA A 68 15.79 -12.49 17.56
N GLU A 69 16.02 -13.19 16.45
CA GLU A 69 17.32 -13.79 16.13
C GLU A 69 18.40 -12.77 15.78
N ILE A 70 18.02 -11.53 15.44
CA ILE A 70 18.93 -10.50 14.95
C ILE A 70 19.74 -9.83 16.07
N GLY A 71 19.12 -9.60 17.23
CA GLY A 71 19.72 -8.91 18.37
C GLY A 71 18.70 -8.11 19.19
N ASP A 72 19.20 -7.17 20.00
CA ASP A 72 18.35 -6.14 20.62
C ASP A 72 17.76 -5.18 19.57
N ASP A 73 16.81 -4.33 19.99
CA ASP A 73 16.09 -3.42 19.09
C ASP A 73 17.02 -2.46 18.35
N ASP A 74 18.10 -1.97 18.99
CA ASP A 74 19.06 -1.06 18.36
C ASP A 74 19.84 -1.78 17.24
N THR A 75 20.33 -2.99 17.54
CA THR A 75 21.02 -3.83 16.55
C THR A 75 20.11 -4.21 15.39
N LEU A 76 18.85 -4.51 15.69
CA LEU A 76 17.85 -4.82 14.68
C LEU A 76 17.59 -3.63 13.76
N LEU A 77 17.34 -2.45 14.31
CA LEU A 77 17.11 -1.24 13.54
C LEU A 77 18.30 -0.87 12.66
N GLU A 78 19.53 -1.00 13.18
CA GLU A 78 20.73 -0.77 12.38
C GLU A 78 20.78 -1.71 11.15
N LYS A 79 20.50 -3.01 11.33
CA LYS A 79 20.48 -3.95 10.20
C LYS A 79 19.35 -3.65 9.21
N LEU A 80 18.16 -3.29 9.71
CA LEU A 80 17.03 -2.92 8.86
C LEU A 80 17.32 -1.65 8.04
N ALA A 81 17.97 -0.66 8.64
CA ALA A 81 18.38 0.58 7.99
C ALA A 81 19.45 0.35 6.90
N VAL A 82 20.47 -0.46 7.22
CA VAL A 82 21.51 -0.84 6.25
C VAL A 82 20.90 -1.52 5.03
N GLU A 83 20.00 -2.47 5.24
CA GLU A 83 19.35 -3.16 4.12
C GLU A 83 18.35 -2.27 3.39
N PHE A 84 17.61 -1.40 4.07
CA PHE A 84 16.75 -0.39 3.42
C PHE A 84 17.56 0.45 2.42
N THR A 85 18.69 0.97 2.89
CA THR A 85 19.60 1.76 2.07
C THR A 85 20.12 0.93 0.90
N ALA A 86 20.52 -0.32 1.12
CA ALA A 86 20.99 -1.21 0.05
C ALA A 86 19.91 -1.51 -1.00
N LEU A 87 18.67 -1.76 -0.56
CA LEU A 87 17.55 -2.12 -1.42
C LEU A 87 17.00 -0.93 -2.21
N PHE A 88 16.91 0.27 -1.61
CA PHE A 88 16.12 1.36 -2.19
C PHE A 88 16.90 2.64 -2.52
N LEU A 89 18.07 2.88 -1.89
CA LEU A 89 18.78 4.17 -1.98
C LEU A 89 20.19 4.08 -2.56
N GLY A 90 20.84 2.91 -2.44
CA GLY A 90 22.28 2.74 -2.64
C GLY A 90 22.78 3.17 -4.03
N PRO A 91 24.06 3.56 -4.18
CA PRO A 91 24.57 4.23 -5.39
C PRO A 91 24.58 3.37 -6.67
N GLY A 92 24.18 2.10 -6.62
CA GLY A 92 23.98 1.25 -7.79
C GLY A 92 23.37 -0.11 -7.45
N GLY A 93 22.54 -0.66 -8.34
CA GLY A 93 21.90 -1.97 -8.19
C GLY A 93 20.70 -2.00 -7.23
N HIS A 94 20.33 -0.87 -6.62
CA HIS A 94 19.11 -0.75 -5.83
C HIS A 94 17.87 -0.89 -6.71
N ILE A 95 16.76 -1.28 -6.10
CA ILE A 95 15.45 -1.39 -6.71
C ILE A 95 14.74 -0.06 -6.50
N SER A 96 14.72 0.80 -7.51
CA SER A 96 14.06 2.10 -7.41
C SER A 96 12.57 1.93 -7.03
N PRO A 97 12.10 2.57 -5.95
CA PRO A 97 10.70 2.51 -5.51
C PRO A 97 9.78 3.47 -6.30
N HIS A 98 10.03 3.68 -7.59
CA HIS A 98 9.29 4.61 -8.44
C HIS A 98 8.67 3.91 -9.65
N GLU A 99 7.40 4.18 -9.94
CA GLU A 99 6.69 3.61 -11.10
C GLU A 99 7.43 3.90 -12.40
N SER A 100 7.83 5.15 -12.64
CA SER A 100 8.49 5.56 -13.90
C SER A 100 9.79 4.82 -14.20
N VAL A 101 10.43 4.22 -13.19
CA VAL A 101 11.63 3.38 -13.35
C VAL A 101 11.27 1.91 -13.55
N GLN A 102 10.18 1.45 -12.94
CA GLN A 102 9.79 0.03 -12.91
C GLN A 102 8.80 -0.37 -14.01
N ALA A 103 8.00 0.57 -14.52
CA ALA A 103 6.90 0.32 -15.46
C ALA A 103 7.39 -0.12 -16.84
N ASP A 104 8.56 0.34 -17.28
CA ASP A 104 9.18 -0.09 -18.53
C ASP A 104 10.08 -1.33 -18.32
N PRO A 105 9.77 -2.48 -18.94
CA PRO A 105 10.60 -3.68 -18.88
C PRO A 105 12.02 -3.49 -19.42
N ASP A 106 12.23 -2.54 -20.34
CA ASP A 106 13.52 -2.25 -20.96
C ASP A 106 14.33 -1.21 -20.16
N GLY A 107 13.77 -0.71 -19.04
CA GLY A 107 14.41 0.21 -18.11
C GLY A 107 13.86 1.63 -18.24
N GLY A 108 13.05 2.04 -17.27
CA GLY A 108 12.47 3.37 -17.20
C GLY A 108 13.41 4.44 -16.64
N SER A 109 12.98 5.71 -16.68
CA SER A 109 13.70 6.85 -16.15
C SER A 109 12.86 7.56 -15.10
N LEU A 110 13.51 8.08 -14.04
CA LEU A 110 12.87 9.03 -13.14
C LEU A 110 12.32 10.22 -13.94
N TRP A 111 11.13 10.71 -13.55
CA TRP A 111 10.36 11.72 -14.28
C TRP A 111 9.79 11.25 -15.62
N GLY A 112 9.47 9.96 -15.74
CA GLY A 112 8.75 9.39 -16.89
C GLY A 112 7.31 9.91 -17.02
N ASP A 113 6.62 9.44 -18.06
CA ASP A 113 5.22 9.80 -18.31
C ASP A 113 4.30 9.37 -17.13
N GLU A 114 4.69 8.33 -16.41
CA GLU A 114 4.03 7.79 -15.22
C GLU A 114 4.02 8.81 -14.06
N THR A 115 5.15 9.48 -13.80
CA THR A 115 5.24 10.54 -12.78
C THR A 115 4.23 11.66 -13.05
N LEU A 116 4.05 12.04 -14.32
CA LEU A 116 3.08 13.07 -14.71
C LEU A 116 1.64 12.55 -14.61
N ALA A 117 1.41 11.29 -14.97
CA ALA A 117 0.09 10.66 -14.86
C ALA A 117 -0.39 10.58 -13.41
N VAL A 118 0.45 10.10 -12.47
CA VAL A 118 0.13 10.05 -11.04
C VAL A 118 -0.15 11.46 -10.52
N LYS A 119 0.68 12.43 -10.88
CA LYS A 119 0.47 13.84 -10.49
C LYS A 119 -0.88 14.37 -10.98
N HIS A 120 -1.22 14.19 -12.25
CA HIS A 120 -2.50 14.64 -12.79
C HIS A 120 -3.69 13.91 -12.18
N PHE A 121 -3.54 12.62 -11.85
CA PHE A 121 -4.56 11.87 -11.13
C PHE A 121 -4.84 12.53 -9.78
N ILE A 122 -3.79 12.78 -8.97
CA ILE A 122 -3.90 13.44 -7.66
C ILE A 122 -4.51 14.84 -7.79
N GLU A 123 -4.02 15.67 -8.72
CA GLU A 123 -4.54 17.03 -8.94
C GLU A 123 -5.99 17.04 -9.47
N GLY A 124 -6.42 15.97 -10.13
CA GLY A 124 -7.79 15.78 -10.62
C GLY A 124 -8.79 15.35 -9.54
N LEU A 125 -8.31 14.88 -8.39
CA LEU A 125 -9.16 14.58 -7.25
C LEU A 125 -9.56 15.88 -6.55
N ASP A 126 -10.87 16.13 -6.41
CA ASP A 126 -11.40 17.20 -5.55
C ASP A 126 -11.34 16.79 -4.06
N LEU A 127 -10.20 16.24 -3.65
CA LEU A 127 -9.94 15.68 -2.32
C LEU A 127 -8.73 16.40 -1.71
N ALA A 128 -8.78 16.65 -0.40
CA ALA A 128 -7.62 17.17 0.31
C ALA A 128 -6.58 16.06 0.48
N PHE A 129 -5.61 16.00 -0.44
CA PHE A 129 -4.46 15.12 -0.34
C PHE A 129 -3.23 15.91 0.09
N THR A 130 -2.52 15.42 1.12
CA THR A 130 -1.24 15.97 1.55
C THR A 130 -0.26 14.82 1.67
N GLU A 131 0.75 14.82 0.81
CA GLU A 131 1.83 13.85 0.85
C GLU A 131 2.87 14.25 1.91
N GLU A 132 3.35 13.27 2.66
CA GLU A 132 4.45 13.46 3.61
C GLU A 132 5.82 13.27 2.93
N TYR A 133 5.86 12.54 1.81
CA TYR A 133 7.05 12.37 1.00
C TYR A 133 7.25 13.56 0.07
N THR A 134 8.46 14.13 0.05
CA THR A 134 8.79 15.33 -0.75
C THR A 134 9.54 15.01 -2.05
N GLY A 135 9.65 13.73 -2.40
CA GLY A 135 10.27 13.29 -3.65
C GLY A 135 9.26 13.26 -4.81
N LEU A 136 9.39 12.28 -5.71
CA LEU A 136 8.51 12.20 -6.87
C LEU A 136 7.14 11.59 -6.51
N PRO A 137 6.06 12.04 -7.18
CA PRO A 137 4.70 11.56 -6.90
C PRO A 137 4.48 10.08 -7.26
N ASP A 138 5.31 9.50 -8.12
CA ASP A 138 5.26 8.08 -8.49
C ASP A 138 6.08 7.17 -7.57
N HIS A 139 6.52 7.68 -6.42
CA HIS A 139 7.11 6.84 -5.40
C HIS A 139 6.03 5.93 -4.78
N ILE A 140 6.32 4.64 -4.58
CA ILE A 140 5.34 3.67 -4.05
C ILE A 140 4.64 4.14 -2.77
N SER A 141 5.37 4.82 -1.88
CA SER A 141 4.76 5.33 -0.65
C SER A 141 3.69 6.38 -0.93
N VAL A 142 3.89 7.26 -1.93
CA VAL A 142 2.92 8.30 -2.31
C VAL A 142 1.69 7.64 -2.94
N GLU A 143 1.89 6.66 -3.83
CA GLU A 143 0.79 5.90 -4.44
C GLU A 143 -0.04 5.14 -3.38
N LEU A 144 0.61 4.56 -2.37
CA LEU A 144 -0.07 3.90 -1.25
C LEU A 144 -0.77 4.91 -0.32
N ASP A 145 -0.18 6.07 -0.05
CA ASP A 145 -0.83 7.16 0.72
C ASP A 145 -2.09 7.65 0.02
N LEU A 146 -2.06 7.77 -1.31
CA LEU A 146 -3.22 8.13 -2.11
C LEU A 146 -4.35 7.11 -1.92
N MET A 147 -4.04 5.83 -2.00
CA MET A 147 -5.01 4.77 -1.76
C MET A 147 -5.55 4.78 -0.34
N ALA A 148 -4.70 5.05 0.68
CA ALA A 148 -5.15 5.23 2.06
C ALA A 148 -6.16 6.38 2.17
N ASN A 149 -5.87 7.52 1.53
CA ASN A 149 -6.78 8.67 1.52
C ASN A 149 -8.13 8.32 0.87
N LEU A 150 -8.10 7.68 -0.31
CA LEU A 150 -9.31 7.27 -1.02
C LEU A 150 -10.14 6.26 -0.20
N ALA A 151 -9.51 5.29 0.46
CA ALA A 151 -10.17 4.33 1.35
C ALA A 151 -10.80 5.04 2.58
N GLY A 152 -10.15 6.08 3.11
CA GLY A 152 -10.75 6.95 4.13
C GLY A 152 -11.99 7.72 3.63
N HIS A 153 -11.97 8.17 2.38
CA HIS A 153 -13.13 8.80 1.73
C HIS A 153 -14.27 7.81 1.48
N GLU A 154 -13.95 6.58 1.12
CA GLU A 154 -14.89 5.46 1.03
C GLU A 154 -15.55 5.20 2.39
N ALA A 155 -14.76 5.02 3.45
CA ALA A 155 -15.25 4.76 4.79
C ALA A 155 -16.26 5.82 5.26
N GLN A 156 -15.94 7.11 5.07
CA GLN A 156 -16.84 8.20 5.43
C GLN A 156 -18.15 8.17 4.63
N GLY A 157 -18.13 7.75 3.36
CA GLY A 157 -19.32 7.56 2.55
C GLY A 157 -20.24 6.48 3.14
N TRP A 158 -19.66 5.33 3.51
CA TRP A 158 -20.39 4.25 4.16
C TRP A 158 -20.99 4.66 5.52
N GLU A 159 -20.19 5.28 6.40
CA GLU A 159 -20.63 5.72 7.74
C GLU A 159 -21.78 6.73 7.69
N GLN A 160 -21.77 7.61 6.69
CA GLN A 160 -22.77 8.67 6.51
C GLN A 160 -23.95 8.22 5.64
N ASN A 161 -23.93 6.97 5.17
CA ASN A 161 -24.87 6.43 4.19
C ASN A 161 -24.95 7.26 2.89
N ASP A 162 -23.86 7.93 2.53
CA ASP A 162 -23.65 8.63 1.27
C ASP A 162 -22.99 7.67 0.27
N LEU A 163 -23.82 6.84 -0.35
CA LEU A 163 -23.37 5.84 -1.31
C LEU A 163 -22.75 6.46 -2.57
N THR A 164 -23.11 7.70 -2.92
CA THR A 164 -22.49 8.40 -4.05
C THR A 164 -21.03 8.72 -3.75
N ARG A 165 -20.75 9.20 -2.53
CA ARG A 165 -19.38 9.43 -2.08
C ARG A 165 -18.58 8.14 -2.02
N ALA A 166 -19.14 7.08 -1.46
CA ALA A 166 -18.48 5.77 -1.40
C ALA A 166 -18.16 5.25 -2.82
N ALA A 167 -19.15 5.27 -3.72
CA ALA A 167 -18.99 4.85 -5.11
C ALA A 167 -17.91 5.64 -5.87
N ASN A 168 -17.88 6.97 -5.71
CA ASN A 168 -16.85 7.81 -6.34
C ASN A 168 -15.46 7.46 -5.83
N ALA A 169 -15.27 7.31 -4.51
CA ALA A 169 -13.99 6.94 -3.93
C ALA A 169 -13.54 5.55 -4.41
N LEU A 170 -14.45 4.58 -4.43
CA LEU A 170 -14.19 3.23 -4.94
C LEU A 170 -13.85 3.20 -6.43
N ALA A 171 -14.50 4.03 -7.25
CA ALA A 171 -14.17 4.17 -8.67
C ALA A 171 -12.74 4.70 -8.86
N TYR A 172 -12.35 5.75 -8.14
CA TYR A 172 -10.97 6.24 -8.17
C TYR A 172 -9.95 5.21 -7.68
N GLN A 173 -10.27 4.47 -6.61
CA GLN A 173 -9.41 3.37 -6.14
C GLN A 173 -9.24 2.30 -7.22
N GLN A 174 -10.33 1.92 -7.91
CA GLN A 174 -10.30 0.93 -8.98
C GLN A 174 -9.43 1.39 -10.15
N ASP A 175 -9.64 2.61 -10.63
CA ASP A 175 -8.88 3.17 -11.75
C ASP A 175 -7.39 3.25 -11.39
N PHE A 176 -7.05 3.83 -10.24
CA PHE A 176 -5.66 3.96 -9.81
C PHE A 176 -4.97 2.61 -9.59
N MET A 177 -5.68 1.64 -9.00
CA MET A 177 -5.17 0.28 -8.80
C MET A 177 -4.80 -0.38 -10.13
N GLN A 178 -5.64 -0.26 -11.17
CA GLN A 178 -5.42 -0.91 -12.46
C GLN A 178 -4.42 -0.14 -13.35
N GLU A 179 -4.49 1.19 -13.33
CA GLU A 179 -3.70 2.04 -14.20
C GLU A 179 -2.29 2.31 -13.68
N HIS A 180 -2.05 2.11 -12.37
CA HIS A 180 -0.76 2.33 -11.72
C HIS A 180 -0.29 1.11 -10.93
N LEU A 181 -0.77 0.93 -9.69
CA LEU A 181 -0.19 -0.01 -8.72
C LEU A 181 0.01 -1.44 -9.27
N LEU A 182 -0.99 -2.02 -9.94
CA LEU A 182 -0.89 -3.40 -10.45
C LEU A 182 0.02 -3.55 -11.67
N ARG A 183 0.42 -2.46 -12.34
CA ARG A 183 1.30 -2.52 -13.51
C ARG A 183 2.75 -2.80 -13.13
N TRP A 184 3.19 -2.30 -11.98
CA TRP A 184 4.61 -2.28 -11.64
C TRP A 184 4.91 -2.88 -10.26
N VAL A 185 4.04 -2.69 -9.26
CA VAL A 185 4.30 -3.12 -7.88
C VAL A 185 4.49 -4.65 -7.77
N PRO A 186 3.74 -5.52 -8.48
CA PRO A 186 3.99 -6.97 -8.40
C PRO A 186 5.41 -7.38 -8.81
N LEU A 187 5.97 -6.74 -9.86
CA LEU A 187 7.34 -7.00 -10.31
C LEU A 187 8.37 -6.37 -9.36
N PHE A 188 8.11 -5.16 -8.86
CA PHE A 188 8.91 -4.52 -7.82
C PHE A 188 9.02 -5.40 -6.56
N CYS A 189 7.90 -5.88 -6.03
CA CYS A 189 7.86 -6.81 -4.90
C CYS A 189 8.63 -8.10 -5.20
N LYS A 190 8.51 -8.65 -6.42
CA LYS A 190 9.29 -9.83 -6.82
C LYS A 190 10.79 -9.58 -6.74
N LYS A 191 11.29 -8.44 -7.25
CA LYS A 191 12.71 -8.06 -7.16
C LYS A 191 13.19 -8.00 -5.71
N ILE A 192 12.38 -7.41 -4.81
CA ILE A 192 12.71 -7.36 -3.37
C ILE A 192 12.78 -8.76 -2.78
N ILE A 193 11.79 -9.62 -3.06
CA ILE A 193 11.75 -11.00 -2.53
C ILE A 193 12.97 -11.80 -2.96
N GLU A 194 13.46 -11.59 -4.19
CA GLU A 194 14.62 -12.28 -4.75
C GLU A 194 15.97 -11.72 -4.28
N THR A 195 16.02 -10.46 -3.83
CA THR A 195 17.28 -9.73 -3.55
C THR A 195 17.51 -9.46 -2.07
N ALA A 196 16.46 -9.27 -1.28
CA ALA A 196 16.58 -8.96 0.13
C ALA A 196 17.26 -10.12 0.89
N ASP A 197 18.15 -9.77 1.81
CA ASP A 197 18.86 -10.63 2.74
C ASP A 197 18.00 -10.94 3.98
N LEU A 198 17.37 -9.93 4.59
CA LEU A 198 16.52 -10.16 5.77
C LEU A 198 15.13 -10.63 5.36
N ALA A 199 14.59 -11.54 6.17
CA ALA A 199 13.23 -12.05 5.97
C ALA A 199 12.18 -10.93 6.09
N PHE A 200 12.50 -9.85 6.81
CA PHE A 200 11.66 -8.67 6.98
C PHE A 200 11.20 -8.06 5.66
N TYR A 201 12.12 -7.57 4.81
CA TYR A 201 11.73 -6.93 3.55
C TYR A 201 11.10 -7.90 2.55
N ARG A 202 11.46 -9.19 2.60
CA ARG A 202 10.75 -10.24 1.85
C ARG A 202 9.30 -10.39 2.33
N GLY A 203 9.08 -10.30 3.64
CA GLY A 203 7.75 -10.33 4.28
C GLY A 203 6.91 -9.12 3.89
N VAL A 204 7.48 -7.92 3.99
CA VAL A 204 6.83 -6.66 3.54
C VAL A 204 6.43 -6.77 2.07
N ALA A 205 7.34 -7.17 1.18
CA ALA A 205 7.05 -7.30 -0.24
C ALA A 205 5.99 -8.37 -0.56
N ARG A 206 5.96 -9.49 0.18
CA ARG A 206 4.89 -10.50 0.04
C ARG A 206 3.54 -9.95 0.49
N MET A 207 3.51 -9.30 1.65
CA MET A 207 2.30 -8.67 2.17
C MET A 207 1.74 -7.64 1.19
N THR A 208 2.57 -6.73 0.69
CA THR A 208 2.15 -5.72 -0.30
C THR A 208 1.56 -6.36 -1.55
N ARG A 209 2.28 -7.31 -2.16
CA ARG A 209 1.82 -7.98 -3.38
C ARG A 209 0.48 -8.69 -3.16
N ASP A 210 0.38 -9.46 -2.08
CA ASP A 210 -0.81 -10.28 -1.83
C ASP A 210 -2.01 -9.42 -1.41
N PHE A 211 -1.77 -8.34 -0.65
CA PHE A 211 -2.79 -7.35 -0.30
C PHE A 211 -3.33 -6.65 -1.54
N LEU A 212 -2.49 -6.07 -2.40
CA LEU A 212 -2.95 -5.36 -3.60
C LEU A 212 -3.76 -6.28 -4.53
N ALA A 213 -3.36 -7.55 -4.65
CA ALA A 213 -4.09 -8.52 -5.45
C ALA A 213 -5.48 -8.84 -4.88
N SER A 214 -5.60 -8.97 -3.55
CA SER A 214 -6.89 -9.18 -2.89
C SER A 214 -7.78 -7.94 -2.97
N GLU A 215 -7.19 -6.78 -2.67
CA GLU A 215 -7.89 -5.51 -2.58
C GLU A 215 -8.45 -5.07 -3.93
N ALA A 216 -7.75 -5.37 -5.04
CA ALA A 216 -8.27 -5.12 -6.38
C ALA A 216 -9.59 -5.84 -6.69
N GLU A 217 -9.81 -7.02 -6.10
CA GLU A 217 -11.09 -7.74 -6.21
C GLU A 217 -12.12 -7.22 -5.22
N ASP A 218 -11.70 -6.89 -4.00
CA ASP A 218 -12.62 -6.37 -2.97
C ASP A 218 -13.13 -4.95 -3.31
N ILE A 219 -12.33 -4.09 -3.93
CA ILE A 219 -12.78 -2.79 -4.46
C ILE A 219 -13.93 -2.99 -5.45
N LYS A 220 -13.84 -3.97 -6.37
CA LYS A 220 -14.91 -4.26 -7.33
C LYS A 220 -16.19 -4.67 -6.60
N ARG A 221 -16.09 -5.58 -5.63
CA ARG A 221 -17.23 -6.02 -4.80
C ARG A 221 -17.89 -4.83 -4.10
N ARG A 222 -17.11 -3.97 -3.44
CA ARG A 222 -17.64 -2.82 -2.68
C ARG A 222 -18.24 -1.76 -3.60
N LEU A 223 -17.69 -1.55 -4.79
CA LEU A 223 -18.26 -0.67 -5.81
C LEU A 223 -19.62 -1.18 -6.32
N GLU A 224 -19.76 -2.48 -6.55
CA GLU A 224 -21.05 -3.09 -6.92
C GLU A 224 -22.11 -2.89 -5.82
N LEU A 225 -21.70 -2.95 -4.55
CA LEU A 225 -22.58 -2.72 -3.40
C LEU A 225 -22.99 -1.24 -3.25
N ALA A 226 -22.05 -0.30 -3.45
CA ALA A 226 -22.33 1.13 -3.39
C ALA A 226 -23.22 1.60 -4.55
N GLY A 227 -23.19 0.85 -5.66
CA GLY A 227 -23.79 1.24 -6.93
C GLY A 227 -22.82 2.07 -7.77
N PRO A 228 -23.01 2.13 -9.10
CA PRO A 228 -22.12 2.87 -9.97
C PRO A 228 -22.15 4.37 -9.62
N PRO A 229 -21.01 5.08 -9.74
CA PRO A 229 -20.99 6.53 -9.56
C PRO A 229 -21.93 7.18 -10.59
N PRO A 230 -22.59 8.30 -10.25
CA PRO A 230 -23.44 9.01 -11.18
C PRO A 230 -22.62 9.45 -12.40
N THR A 231 -23.14 9.22 -13.61
CA THR A 231 -22.53 9.75 -14.83
C THR A 231 -22.41 11.28 -14.72
N PRO A 232 -21.24 11.88 -15.01
CA PRO A 232 -21.10 13.33 -14.97
C PRO A 232 -22.11 13.96 -15.94
N THR A 233 -22.96 14.85 -15.41
CA THR A 233 -23.83 15.68 -16.25
C THR A 233 -22.96 16.55 -17.14
N SER A 234 -23.11 16.37 -18.45
CA SER A 234 -22.43 17.09 -19.52
C SER A 234 -22.66 18.59 -19.49
#